data_AF-A0A6B3EEK3-F1
#
_entry.id   AF-A0A6B3EEK3-F1
#
_cell.length_a   1.000
_cell.length_b   1.000
_cell.length_c   1.000
_cell.angle_alpha   90.00
_cell.angle_beta   90.00
_cell.angle_gamma   90.00
#
_symmetry.space_group_name_H-M   'P 1'
#
loop_
_entity.id
_entity.type
_entity.pdbx_description
1 polymer ?
#
loop_
_entity_poly.entity_id
_entity_poly.type
_entity_poly.pdbx_seq_one_letter_code
_entity_poly.pdbx_strand_id
1 'polypeptide(L)'
;KQGMWDLSMHMVPMPGHTYETISMDYNFLVNQSGTTQGDPAKRDFWGNQMRQGLLESFDRSYRGNRAPVIIGNHFESWNGGTYMRAVEDVVKTVCHKKGVRCVSFREL
;
A
#
# COMPACT_ATOMS: atom_id res chain seq x y z
N LYS A 1 -6.08 -10.30 24.16
CA LYS A 1 -4.88 -10.76 24.91
C LYS A 1 -5.13 -12.18 25.45
N GLN A 2 -5.01 -13.20 24.60
CA GLN A 2 -5.24 -14.65 24.89
C GLN A 2 -4.34 -15.53 23.99
N GLY A 3 -3.05 -15.15 23.83
CA GLY A 3 -2.16 -15.80 22.86
C GLY A 3 -2.40 -15.42 21.39
N MET A 4 -3.36 -14.55 21.10
CA MET A 4 -3.56 -13.96 19.77
C MET A 4 -2.68 -12.73 19.57
N TRP A 5 -2.01 -12.66 18.42
CA TRP A 5 -1.28 -11.49 17.95
C TRP A 5 -2.22 -10.52 17.23
N ASP A 6 -2.02 -9.23 17.47
CA ASP A 6 -2.68 -8.14 16.76
C ASP A 6 -1.65 -7.49 15.84
N LEU A 7 -1.84 -7.66 14.54
CA LEU A 7 -1.05 -7.06 13.47
C LEU A 7 -1.92 -6.05 12.72
N SER A 8 -2.27 -4.97 13.41
CA SER A 8 -3.09 -3.90 12.86
C SER A 8 -2.45 -3.27 11.62
N MET A 9 -3.26 -3.10 10.57
CA MET A 9 -2.85 -2.35 9.39
C MET A 9 -2.81 -0.86 9.69
N HIS A 10 -1.80 -0.18 9.16
CA HIS A 10 -1.57 1.24 9.43
C HIS A 10 -2.24 2.12 8.37
N MET A 11 -2.51 3.36 8.74
CA MET A 11 -3.01 4.38 7.83
C MET A 11 -1.89 4.90 6.94
N VAL A 12 -2.17 5.08 5.66
CA VAL A 12 -1.25 5.59 4.64
C VAL A 12 -1.82 6.88 4.05
N PRO A 13 -0.95 7.86 3.75
CA PRO A 13 -1.37 9.06 3.03
C PRO A 13 -2.09 8.70 1.73
N MET A 14 -3.09 9.52 1.37
CA MET A 14 -3.71 9.52 0.06
C MET A 14 -3.20 10.77 -0.68
N PRO A 15 -2.11 10.68 -1.48
CA PRO A 15 -1.47 11.87 -2.04
C PRO A 15 -2.45 12.75 -2.82
N GLY A 16 -2.43 14.06 -2.57
CA GLY A 16 -3.41 15.00 -3.12
C GLY A 16 -4.70 15.16 -2.28
N HIS A 17 -4.80 14.46 -1.16
CA HIS A 17 -5.87 14.63 -0.17
C HIS A 17 -5.30 14.92 1.22
N THR A 18 -6.14 15.41 2.12
CA THR A 18 -5.78 15.73 3.52
C THR A 18 -6.00 14.56 4.48
N TYR A 19 -6.52 13.44 3.98
CA TYR A 19 -6.85 12.26 4.78
C TYR A 19 -5.94 11.08 4.44
N GLU A 20 -5.91 10.11 5.35
CA GLU A 20 -5.23 8.83 5.17
C GLU A 20 -6.26 7.72 4.97
N THR A 21 -5.81 6.59 4.43
CA THR A 21 -6.64 5.38 4.26
C THR A 21 -5.88 4.14 4.74
N ILE A 22 -6.55 3.02 4.96
CA ILE A 22 -5.85 1.77 5.32
C ILE A 22 -4.96 1.35 4.15
N SER A 23 -3.78 0.78 4.44
CA SER A 23 -2.77 0.30 3.48
C SER A 23 -3.23 -0.89 2.60
N MET A 24 -4.37 -0.76 1.91
CA MET A 24 -5.00 -1.79 1.09
C MET A 24 -5.46 -1.22 -0.25
N ASP A 25 -5.27 -1.97 -1.33
CA ASP A 25 -5.76 -1.64 -2.68
C ASP A 25 -7.25 -1.30 -2.74
N TYR A 26 -8.11 -2.05 -2.04
CA TYR A 26 -9.54 -1.78 -1.95
C TYR A 26 -9.83 -0.36 -1.43
N ASN A 27 -9.09 0.07 -0.41
CA ASN A 27 -9.23 1.38 0.19
C ASN A 27 -8.83 2.52 -0.76
N PHE A 28 -7.84 2.31 -1.62
CA PHE A 28 -7.54 3.25 -2.71
C PHE A 28 -8.65 3.21 -3.77
N LEU A 29 -9.08 2.02 -4.19
CA LEU A 29 -10.12 1.83 -5.20
C LEU A 29 -11.40 2.58 -4.88
N VAL A 30 -11.92 2.46 -3.65
CA VAL A 30 -13.19 3.09 -3.25
C VAL A 30 -13.07 4.62 -3.15
N ASN A 31 -11.92 5.16 -2.77
CA ASN A 31 -11.67 6.60 -2.71
C ASN A 31 -11.32 7.22 -4.08
N GLN A 32 -11.03 6.39 -5.08
CA GLN A 32 -10.66 6.82 -6.42
C GLN A 32 -11.79 6.58 -7.41
N SER A 33 -11.86 5.36 -7.93
CA SER A 33 -12.76 4.95 -9.00
C SER A 33 -14.15 4.55 -8.52
N GLY A 34 -14.26 4.07 -7.28
CA GLY A 34 -15.48 3.46 -6.74
C GLY A 34 -15.89 2.13 -7.40
N THR A 35 -15.13 1.62 -8.38
CA THR A 35 -15.44 0.39 -9.14
C THR A 35 -14.16 -0.29 -9.63
N THR A 36 -14.24 -1.59 -9.91
CA THR A 36 -13.13 -2.38 -10.45
C THR A 36 -12.89 -2.18 -11.94
N GLN A 37 -13.81 -1.48 -12.64
CA GLN A 37 -13.76 -1.21 -14.07
C GLN A 37 -13.89 0.29 -14.38
N GLY A 38 -13.18 1.13 -13.62
CA GLY A 38 -13.17 2.58 -13.81
C GLY A 38 -12.52 3.00 -15.12
N ASP A 39 -12.67 4.31 -15.40
CA ASP A 39 -12.15 5.02 -16.57
C ASP A 39 -10.67 4.65 -16.86
N PRO A 40 -10.38 4.01 -18.02
CA PRO A 40 -9.03 3.65 -18.40
C PRO A 40 -8.02 4.81 -18.39
N ALA A 41 -8.45 6.03 -18.71
CA ALA A 41 -7.57 7.20 -18.76
C ALA A 41 -7.04 7.62 -17.38
N LYS A 42 -7.68 7.17 -16.29
CA LYS A 42 -7.29 7.52 -14.90
C LYS A 42 -6.48 6.43 -14.21
N ARG A 43 -6.35 5.24 -14.79
CA ARG A 43 -5.72 4.08 -14.14
C ARG A 43 -4.28 4.33 -13.73
N ASP A 44 -3.49 4.97 -14.59
CA ASP A 44 -2.10 5.31 -14.28
C ASP A 44 -1.99 6.26 -13.10
N PHE A 45 -2.85 7.31 -13.09
CA PHE A 45 -2.94 8.24 -11.98
C PHE A 45 -3.27 7.53 -10.67
N TRP A 46 -4.28 6.65 -10.66
CA TRP A 46 -4.70 5.91 -9.46
C TRP A 46 -3.62 5.00 -8.89
N GLY A 47 -2.95 4.21 -9.75
CA GLY A 47 -1.85 3.36 -9.32
C GLY A 47 -0.65 4.17 -8.85
N ASN A 48 -0.36 5.32 -9.48
CA ASN A 48 0.73 6.20 -9.06
C ASN A 48 0.43 6.85 -7.70
N GLN A 49 -0.82 7.26 -7.45
CA GLN A 49 -1.26 7.79 -6.17
C GLN A 49 -1.12 6.74 -5.05
N MET A 50 -1.54 5.48 -5.30
CA MET A 50 -1.32 4.38 -4.35
C MET A 50 0.16 4.14 -4.09
N ARG A 51 0.96 4.01 -5.15
CA ARG A 51 2.42 3.81 -5.06
C ARG A 51 3.07 4.91 -4.22
N GLN A 52 2.73 6.18 -4.45
CA GLN A 52 3.27 7.31 -3.71
C GLN A 52 2.87 7.26 -2.24
N GLY A 53 1.59 7.02 -1.92
CA GLY A 53 1.14 6.91 -0.53
C GLY A 53 1.84 5.79 0.25
N LEU A 54 2.06 4.63 -0.40
CA LEU A 54 2.80 3.52 0.18
C LEU A 54 4.29 3.85 0.40
N LEU A 55 4.94 4.55 -0.53
CA LEU A 55 6.33 4.99 -0.38
C LEU A 55 6.49 6.04 0.73
N GLU A 56 5.55 6.99 0.84
CA GLU A 56 5.53 7.98 1.93
C GLU A 56 5.36 7.31 3.28
N SER A 57 4.46 6.32 3.39
CA SER A 57 4.30 5.53 4.62
C SER A 57 5.55 4.73 4.96
N PHE A 58 6.20 4.11 3.96
CA PHE A 58 7.47 3.43 4.13
C PHE A 58 8.53 4.39 4.67
N ASP A 59 8.70 5.56 4.06
CA ASP A 59 9.71 6.54 4.47
C ASP A 59 9.47 7.05 5.90
N ARG A 60 8.20 7.24 6.30
CA ARG A 60 7.81 7.59 7.66
C ARG A 60 8.27 6.54 8.68
N SER A 61 8.03 5.25 8.40
CA SER A 61 8.51 4.17 9.27
C SER A 61 10.04 4.06 9.25
N TYR A 62 10.63 4.08 8.06
CA TYR A 62 12.06 3.86 7.84
C TYR A 62 12.94 4.96 8.49
N ARG A 63 12.44 6.19 8.57
CA ARG A 63 13.12 7.31 9.24
C ARG A 63 12.65 7.53 10.69
N GLY A 64 11.60 6.83 11.11
CA GLY A 64 10.99 6.96 12.42
C GLY A 64 11.20 5.73 13.30
N ASN A 65 10.11 5.26 13.90
CA ASN A 65 10.10 4.18 14.88
C ASN A 65 10.30 2.77 14.31
N ARG A 66 10.48 2.62 12.98
CA ARG A 66 10.67 1.34 12.29
C ARG A 66 9.50 0.35 12.49
N ALA A 67 8.30 0.84 12.77
CA ALA A 67 7.11 -0.03 12.84
C ALA A 67 6.89 -0.78 11.51
N PRO A 68 6.41 -2.04 11.53
CA PRO A 68 6.20 -2.81 10.30
C PRO A 68 5.26 -2.11 9.32
N VAL A 69 5.63 -2.11 8.04
CA VAL A 69 4.79 -1.61 6.95
C VAL A 69 4.04 -2.80 6.36
N ILE A 70 2.78 -2.98 6.77
CA ILE A 70 1.89 -4.02 6.25
C ILE A 70 1.13 -3.46 5.04
N ILE A 71 1.18 -4.16 3.91
CA ILE A 71 0.44 -3.80 2.68
C ILE A 71 -0.53 -4.93 2.38
N GLY A 72 -1.83 -4.63 2.41
CA GLY A 72 -2.88 -5.53 1.93
C GLY A 72 -3.10 -5.33 0.43
N ASN A 73 -3.34 -6.42 -0.29
CA ASN A 73 -3.62 -6.35 -1.73
C ASN A 73 -4.44 -7.56 -2.16
N HIS A 74 -5.38 -7.37 -3.08
CA HIS A 74 -6.09 -8.46 -3.74
C HIS A 74 -5.29 -8.85 -5.00
N PHE A 75 -5.13 -10.16 -5.25
CA PHE A 75 -4.49 -10.66 -6.47
C PHE A 75 -5.46 -10.61 -7.66
N GLU A 76 -5.87 -9.39 -8.00
CA GLU A 76 -6.90 -9.10 -8.99
C GLU A 76 -6.43 -8.04 -9.99
N SER A 77 -7.09 -8.01 -11.15
CA SER A 77 -6.78 -7.09 -12.25
C SER A 77 -7.62 -5.81 -12.23
N TRP A 78 -8.11 -5.41 -11.05
CA TRP A 78 -8.96 -4.22 -10.90
C TRP A 78 -8.33 -2.97 -11.50
N ASN A 79 -9.13 -2.19 -12.23
CA ASN A 79 -8.69 -1.00 -12.94
C ASN A 79 -7.46 -1.25 -13.80
N GLY A 80 -7.46 -2.35 -14.56
CA GLY A 80 -6.36 -2.72 -15.45
C GLY A 80 -5.10 -3.17 -14.73
N GLY A 81 -5.21 -3.68 -13.50
CA GLY A 81 -4.08 -4.15 -12.70
C GLY A 81 -3.22 -3.03 -12.12
N THR A 82 -3.73 -1.79 -12.08
CA THR A 82 -2.93 -0.63 -11.66
C THR A 82 -2.45 -0.73 -10.20
N TYR A 83 -3.23 -1.36 -9.32
CA TYR A 83 -2.86 -1.57 -7.92
C TYR A 83 -1.79 -2.64 -7.74
N MET A 84 -1.87 -3.73 -8.51
CA MET A 84 -0.82 -4.76 -8.53
C MET A 84 0.51 -4.18 -9.01
N ARG A 85 0.48 -3.38 -10.10
CA ARG A 85 1.66 -2.62 -10.56
C ARG A 85 2.21 -1.71 -9.46
N ALA A 86 1.35 -0.98 -8.76
CA ALA A 86 1.78 -0.10 -7.67
C ALA A 86 2.51 -0.85 -6.55
N VAL A 87 1.97 -2.00 -6.10
CA VAL A 87 2.61 -2.82 -5.07
C VAL A 87 3.91 -3.44 -5.56
N GLU A 88 3.95 -3.95 -6.79
CA GLU A 88 5.17 -4.47 -7.41
C GLU A 88 6.29 -3.41 -7.41
N ASP A 89 5.98 -2.18 -7.84
CA ASP A 89 6.94 -1.08 -7.87
C ASP A 89 7.44 -0.72 -6.47
N VAL A 90 6.57 -0.70 -5.46
CA VAL A 90 6.94 -0.45 -4.06
C VAL A 90 7.91 -1.54 -3.58
N VAL A 91 7.57 -2.82 -3.76
CA VAL A 91 8.40 -3.96 -3.36
C VAL A 91 9.79 -3.87 -3.98
N LYS A 92 9.87 -3.67 -5.31
CA LYS A 92 11.14 -3.47 -6.03
C LYS A 92 11.94 -2.27 -5.52
N THR A 93 11.28 -1.24 -5.01
CA THR A 93 11.95 -0.03 -4.50
C THR A 93 12.45 -0.20 -3.07
N VAL A 94 11.69 -0.86 -2.20
CA VAL A 94 11.94 -0.85 -0.74
C VAL A 94 12.67 -2.08 -0.25
N CYS A 95 12.42 -3.27 -0.82
CA CYS A 95 12.94 -4.53 -0.28
C CYS A 95 14.46 -4.67 -0.43
N HIS A 96 15.08 -3.89 -1.31
CA HIS A 96 16.53 -3.88 -1.50
C HIS A 96 17.24 -2.78 -0.69
N LYS A 97 16.51 -1.97 0.07
CA LYS A 97 17.12 -0.92 0.90
C LYS A 97 17.83 -1.54 2.11
N LYS A 98 18.92 -0.90 2.53
CA LYS A 98 19.72 -1.33 3.68
C LYS A 98 18.84 -1.42 4.94
N GLY A 99 18.88 -2.57 5.62
CA GLY A 99 18.11 -2.78 6.86
C GLY A 99 16.60 -2.92 6.65
N VAL A 100 16.16 -3.22 5.43
CA VAL A 100 14.78 -3.62 5.13
C VAL A 100 14.74 -5.12 4.88
N ARG A 101 13.69 -5.77 5.38
CA ARG A 101 13.35 -7.16 5.07
C ARG A 101 11.89 -7.21 4.68
N CYS A 102 11.59 -7.80 3.52
CA CYS A 102 10.24 -8.08 3.08
C CYS A 102 9.97 -9.56 3.37
N VAL A 103 9.09 -9.81 4.34
CA VAL A 103 8.94 -11.11 5.00
C VAL A 103 7.46 -11.47 5.14
N SER A 104 7.19 -12.73 5.46
CA SER A 104 5.85 -13.17 5.87
C SER A 104 5.50 -12.69 7.28
N PHE A 105 4.21 -12.72 7.65
CA PHE A 105 3.79 -12.37 9.02
C PHE A 105 4.37 -13.29 10.10
N ARG A 106 4.78 -14.51 9.77
CA ARG A 106 5.41 -15.44 10.72
C ARG A 106 6.85 -15.04 11.08
N GLU A 107 7.51 -14.32 10.18
CA GLU A 107 8.90 -13.88 10.32
C GLU A 107 9.02 -12.46 10.89
N LEU A 108 7.90 -11.79 11.09
CA LEU A 108 7.80 -10.47 11.70
C LEU A 108 8.01 -10.57 13.22
#